data_AF-A0AAP0B5B2-F1
#
_entry.id   AF-A0AAP0B5B2-F1
#
_cell.length_a   1.000
_cell.length_b   1.000
_cell.length_c   1.000
_cell.angle_alpha   90.00
_cell.angle_beta   90.00
_cell.angle_gamma   90.00
#
_symmetry.space_group_name_H-M   'P 1'
#
loop_
_entity.id
_entity.type
_entity.pdbx_description
1 polymer ?
#
loop_
_entity_poly.entity_id
_entity_poly.type
_entity_poly.pdbx_seq_one_letter_code
_entity_poly.pdbx_strand_id
1 'polypeptide(L)'
;MEFGRIFIVFFLFSSLFTSPAFAGDDAKVSLALYYESLCPYSAKFIVNHLAKIFNDGVIDIVDLDLIPYGNARVESNGTITCQHGPNECLLNTIEACAISALPELTEHFKFIYCVENLVLKHKYRDWESCFQETGLNSEAVFDCYHNGNGKKLELKYAAQTDALQPPHKYVPWVVVNGQPLYEDYEDFEVYICDAYKGDSPPRTCAGLTVLTTKEKEASRVHHVSLIDEAL
;
A
#
# COMPACT_ATOMS: atom_id res chain seq x y z
N MET A 1 22.86 67.91 -45.72
CA MET A 1 22.57 66.50 -45.38
C MET A 1 22.11 66.49 -43.95
N GLU A 2 20.80 66.47 -43.74
CA GLU A 2 20.18 66.46 -42.42
C GLU A 2 20.07 65.03 -41.89
N PHE A 3 20.45 64.81 -40.63
CA PHE A 3 20.25 63.54 -39.93
C PHE A 3 19.00 63.64 -39.05
N GLY A 4 17.91 63.03 -39.50
CA GLY A 4 16.67 62.88 -38.73
C GLY A 4 16.82 61.86 -37.60
N ARG A 5 16.40 62.24 -36.38
CA ARG A 5 16.34 61.36 -35.21
C ARG A 5 15.01 60.60 -35.20
N ILE A 6 15.06 59.28 -35.27
CA ILE A 6 13.91 58.38 -35.11
C ILE A 6 13.69 58.11 -33.61
N PHE A 7 12.52 58.50 -33.09
CA PHE A 7 12.08 58.13 -31.75
C PHE A 7 11.25 56.84 -31.83
N ILE A 8 11.75 55.75 -31.23
CA ILE A 8 11.02 54.49 -31.08
C ILE A 8 10.24 54.54 -29.75
N VAL A 9 8.90 54.53 -29.84
CA VAL A 9 8.00 54.47 -28.67
C VAL A 9 7.77 52.99 -28.33
N PHE A 10 8.26 52.55 -27.17
CA PHE A 10 7.97 51.22 -26.63
C PHE A 10 6.57 51.22 -25.99
N PHE A 11 5.59 50.62 -26.67
CA PHE A 11 4.31 50.29 -26.07
C PHE A 11 4.49 49.06 -25.14
N LEU A 12 4.41 49.28 -23.83
CA LEU A 12 4.33 48.21 -22.84
C LEU A 12 2.92 47.58 -22.89
N PHE A 13 2.77 46.53 -23.70
CA PHE A 13 1.60 45.65 -23.63
C PHE A 13 1.70 44.82 -22.35
N SER A 14 1.01 45.26 -21.29
CA SER A 14 0.86 44.49 -20.06
C SER A 14 -0.07 43.31 -20.33
N SER A 15 0.49 42.19 -20.78
CA SER A 15 -0.23 40.92 -20.87
C SER A 15 -0.64 40.48 -19.47
N LEU A 16 -1.92 40.59 -19.15
CA LEU A 16 -2.53 39.95 -18.00
C LEU A 16 -2.46 38.43 -18.24
N PHE A 17 -1.43 37.79 -17.71
CA PHE A 17 -1.37 36.34 -17.60
C PHE A 17 -2.37 35.91 -16.52
N THR A 18 -3.61 35.63 -16.92
CA THR A 18 -4.51 34.82 -16.12
C THR A 18 -4.00 33.39 -16.16
N SER A 19 -3.27 32.99 -15.12
CA SER A 19 -2.93 31.59 -14.90
C SER A 19 -4.22 30.78 -14.80
N PRO A 20 -4.36 29.65 -15.52
CA PRO A 20 -5.47 28.74 -15.26
C PRO A 20 -5.32 28.23 -13.83
N ALA A 21 -6.40 28.31 -13.05
CA ALA A 21 -6.48 27.59 -11.80
C ALA A 21 -6.40 26.10 -12.14
N PHE A 22 -5.27 25.47 -11.83
CA PHE A 22 -5.20 24.02 -11.74
C PHE A 22 -6.21 23.62 -10.66
N ALA A 23 -7.28 22.93 -11.06
CA ALA A 23 -8.02 22.10 -10.13
C ALA A 23 -6.98 21.17 -9.49
N GLY A 24 -6.88 21.18 -8.16
CA GLY A 24 -5.97 20.31 -7.44
C GLY A 24 -6.26 18.88 -7.87
N ASP A 25 -5.26 18.22 -8.45
CA ASP A 25 -5.29 16.77 -8.53
C ASP A 25 -5.10 16.31 -7.08
N ASP A 26 -6.18 15.89 -6.44
CA ASP A 26 -6.17 15.39 -5.06
C ASP A 26 -5.31 14.13 -5.03
N ALA A 27 -4.00 14.32 -4.84
CA ALA A 27 -3.04 13.23 -4.89
C ALA A 27 -3.42 12.16 -3.86
N LYS A 28 -3.66 10.94 -4.35
CA LYS A 28 -3.93 9.76 -3.51
C LYS A 28 -2.80 9.53 -2.52
N VAL A 29 -3.15 8.98 -1.35
CA VAL A 29 -2.19 8.55 -0.35
C VAL A 29 -1.56 7.25 -0.78
N SER A 30 -0.22 7.19 -0.82
CA SER A 30 0.50 5.94 -1.09
C SER A 30 0.42 5.03 0.13
N LEU A 31 -0.03 3.79 -0.08
CA LEU A 31 -0.07 2.71 0.90
C LEU A 31 0.68 1.51 0.33
N ALA A 32 1.74 1.07 1.00
CA ALA A 32 2.46 -0.15 0.63
C ALA A 32 2.39 -1.18 1.76
N LEU A 33 2.07 -2.42 1.40
CA LEU A 33 2.10 -3.59 2.30
C LEU A 33 3.18 -4.56 1.83
N TYR A 34 4.19 -4.76 2.66
CA TYR A 34 5.19 -5.83 2.48
C TYR A 34 4.83 -7.00 3.38
N TYR A 35 4.71 -8.19 2.80
CA TYR A 35 4.13 -9.34 3.48
C TYR A 35 4.67 -10.69 2.97
N GLU A 36 4.35 -11.75 3.71
CA GLU A 36 4.63 -13.15 3.32
C GLU A 36 3.32 -13.93 3.29
N SER A 37 3.11 -14.70 2.22
CA SER A 37 1.87 -15.45 1.99
C SER A 37 1.55 -16.51 3.05
N LEU A 38 2.54 -17.02 3.80
CA LEU A 38 2.29 -17.99 4.88
C LEU A 38 2.51 -17.42 6.28
N CYS A 39 2.79 -16.12 6.41
CA CYS A 39 2.85 -15.49 7.73
C CYS A 39 1.43 -15.27 8.27
N PRO A 40 1.07 -15.83 9.44
CA PRO A 40 -0.29 -15.69 9.99
C PRO A 40 -0.67 -14.25 10.32
N TYR A 41 0.29 -13.39 10.66
CA TYR A 41 0.04 -11.96 10.92
C TYR A 41 -0.24 -11.19 9.63
N SER A 42 0.47 -11.51 8.54
CA SER A 42 0.22 -10.96 7.20
C SER A 42 -1.17 -11.36 6.70
N ALA A 43 -1.49 -12.65 6.76
CA ALA A 43 -2.80 -13.18 6.40
C ALA A 43 -3.94 -12.50 7.19
N LYS A 44 -3.77 -12.38 8.52
CA LYS A 44 -4.74 -11.72 9.40
C LYS A 44 -4.91 -10.25 9.00
N PHE A 45 -3.82 -9.54 8.73
CA PHE A 45 -3.88 -8.14 8.32
C PHE A 45 -4.65 -7.98 7.01
N ILE A 46 -4.31 -8.77 5.98
CA ILE A 46 -4.97 -8.69 4.67
C ILE A 46 -6.48 -8.96 4.79
N VAL A 47 -6.85 -10.04 5.48
CA VAL A 47 -8.25 -10.51 5.56
C VAL A 47 -9.09 -9.63 6.49
N ASN A 48 -8.56 -9.25 7.67
CA ASN A 48 -9.37 -8.61 8.72
C ASN A 48 -9.21 -7.09 8.79
N HIS A 49 -8.16 -6.52 8.19
CA HIS A 49 -7.87 -5.08 8.25
C HIS A 49 -7.87 -4.48 6.86
N LEU A 50 -6.94 -4.87 5.98
CA LEU A 50 -6.80 -4.27 4.65
C LEU A 50 -8.08 -4.41 3.82
N ALA A 51 -8.75 -5.56 3.83
CA ALA A 51 -9.97 -5.76 3.05
C ALA A 51 -11.11 -4.77 3.34
N LYS A 52 -11.11 -4.10 4.50
CA LYS A 52 -12.16 -3.13 4.87
C LYS A 52 -12.15 -1.89 3.97
N ILE A 53 -10.97 -1.46 3.50
CA ILE A 53 -10.86 -0.21 2.72
C ILE A 53 -11.63 -0.27 1.40
N PHE A 54 -11.87 -1.49 0.88
CA PHE A 54 -12.66 -1.73 -0.34
C PHE A 54 -14.17 -1.55 -0.15
N ASN A 55 -14.66 -1.53 1.09
CA ASN A 55 -16.09 -1.35 1.41
C ASN A 55 -16.39 0.02 2.02
N ASP A 56 -15.38 0.66 2.61
CA ASP A 56 -15.54 1.85 3.43
C ASP A 56 -15.13 3.15 2.71
N GLY A 57 -14.85 3.07 1.41
CA GLY A 57 -14.52 4.20 0.53
C GLY A 57 -13.08 4.72 0.66
N VAL A 58 -12.29 4.16 1.59
CA VAL A 58 -10.88 4.54 1.78
C VAL A 58 -10.03 4.17 0.55
N ILE A 59 -10.37 3.10 -0.17
CA ILE A 59 -9.65 2.69 -1.39
C ILE A 59 -9.65 3.77 -2.49
N ASP A 60 -10.67 4.63 -2.52
CA ASP A 60 -10.80 5.67 -3.56
C ASP A 60 -9.72 6.75 -3.44
N ILE A 61 -9.19 6.95 -2.23
CA ILE A 61 -8.16 7.95 -1.92
C ILE A 61 -6.76 7.34 -1.74
N VAL A 62 -6.61 6.04 -2.00
CA VAL A 62 -5.37 5.28 -1.80
C VAL A 62 -4.80 4.80 -3.14
N ASP A 63 -3.48 4.85 -3.24
CA ASP A 63 -2.69 4.08 -4.20
C ASP A 63 -2.04 2.91 -3.45
N LEU A 64 -2.57 1.69 -3.66
CA LEU A 64 -2.22 0.49 -2.89
C LEU A 64 -1.21 -0.37 -3.65
N ASP A 65 -0.03 -0.52 -3.05
CA ASP A 65 1.01 -1.46 -3.48
C ASP A 65 1.04 -2.69 -2.56
N LEU A 66 1.00 -3.88 -3.17
CA LEU A 66 1.15 -5.18 -2.50
C LEU A 66 2.48 -5.81 -2.90
N ILE A 67 3.30 -6.17 -1.90
CA ILE A 67 4.65 -6.68 -2.09
C ILE A 67 4.79 -8.05 -1.39
N PRO A 68 4.39 -9.16 -2.03
CA PRO A 68 4.58 -10.52 -1.51
C PRO A 68 6.06 -10.90 -1.62
N TYR A 69 6.80 -10.76 -0.53
CA TYR A 69 8.22 -11.18 -0.43
C TYR A 69 8.63 -11.30 1.03
N GLY A 70 8.45 -10.21 1.79
CA GLY A 70 8.68 -10.14 3.22
C GLY A 70 10.11 -10.50 3.64
N ASN A 71 10.26 -11.52 4.49
CA ASN A 71 11.56 -11.97 4.96
C ASN A 71 12.20 -13.07 4.11
N ALA A 72 11.71 -13.28 2.89
CA ALA A 72 12.41 -14.12 1.92
C ALA A 72 13.83 -13.58 1.66
N ARG A 73 14.72 -14.44 1.16
CA ARG A 73 16.10 -14.08 0.86
C ARG A 73 16.48 -14.56 -0.52
N VAL A 74 17.20 -13.70 -1.26
CA VAL A 74 17.90 -14.12 -2.49
C VAL A 74 19.27 -14.67 -2.09
N GLU A 75 19.44 -15.98 -2.27
CA GLU A 75 20.70 -16.66 -2.01
C GLU A 75 21.76 -16.33 -3.08
N SER A 76 23.03 -16.62 -2.78
CA SER A 76 24.16 -16.35 -3.69
C SER A 76 24.06 -17.05 -5.06
N ASN A 77 23.35 -18.17 -5.14
CA ASN A 77 23.09 -18.90 -6.39
C ASN A 77 21.82 -18.42 -7.12
N GLY A 78 21.20 -17.34 -6.63
CA GLY A 78 19.97 -16.77 -7.16
C GLY A 78 18.70 -17.50 -6.76
N THR A 79 18.77 -18.56 -5.94
CA THR A 79 17.58 -19.22 -5.36
C THR A 79 16.91 -18.28 -4.35
N ILE A 80 15.58 -18.35 -4.25
CA ILE A 80 14.84 -17.62 -3.22
C ILE A 80 14.46 -18.61 -2.13
N THR A 81 14.74 -18.26 -0.88
CA THR A 81 14.36 -19.03 0.32
C THR A 81 13.37 -18.21 1.14
N CYS A 82 12.39 -18.88 1.76
CA CYS A 82 11.32 -18.24 2.52
C CYS A 82 11.21 -18.89 3.90
N GLN A 83 10.77 -18.15 4.91
CA GLN A 83 10.80 -18.56 6.32
C GLN A 83 9.88 -19.76 6.59
N HIS A 84 8.74 -19.82 5.91
CA HIS A 84 7.75 -20.89 6.06
C HIS A 84 7.90 -21.98 4.98
N GLY A 85 9.06 -22.03 4.31
CA GLY A 85 9.45 -23.09 3.39
C GLY A 85 8.95 -22.90 1.95
N PRO A 86 9.02 -23.95 1.12
CA PRO A 86 8.83 -23.81 -0.34
C PRO A 86 7.39 -23.44 -0.75
N ASN A 87 6.39 -23.76 0.07
CA ASN A 87 5.00 -23.37 -0.24
C ASN A 87 4.80 -21.86 -0.09
N GLU A 88 5.51 -21.20 0.82
CA GLU A 88 5.49 -19.73 0.91
C GLU A 88 6.14 -19.11 -0.32
N CYS A 89 7.32 -19.61 -0.74
CA CYS A 89 7.94 -19.10 -1.97
C CYS A 89 7.05 -19.31 -3.20
N LEU A 90 6.36 -20.45 -3.28
CA LEU A 90 5.37 -20.70 -4.32
C LEU A 90 4.26 -19.65 -4.27
N LEU A 91 3.62 -19.47 -3.12
CA LEU A 91 2.47 -18.56 -3.00
C LEU A 91 2.87 -17.09 -3.15
N ASN A 92 4.02 -16.65 -2.65
CA ASN A 92 4.58 -15.32 -2.93
C ASN A 92 4.70 -15.10 -4.45
N THR A 93 5.26 -16.08 -5.16
CA THR A 93 5.42 -16.00 -6.63
C THR A 93 4.07 -15.98 -7.35
N ILE A 94 3.11 -16.79 -6.90
CA ILE A 94 1.76 -16.85 -7.48
C ILE A 94 1.03 -15.52 -7.27
N GLU A 95 1.09 -14.94 -6.08
CA GLU A 95 0.47 -13.65 -5.78
C GLU A 95 1.17 -12.50 -6.53
N ALA A 96 2.49 -12.54 -6.65
CA ALA A 96 3.24 -11.63 -7.51
C ALA A 96 2.77 -11.71 -8.98
N CYS A 97 2.56 -12.93 -9.48
CA CYS A 97 2.00 -13.15 -10.81
C CYS A 97 0.54 -12.69 -10.92
N ALA A 98 -0.29 -12.87 -9.89
CA ALA A 98 -1.65 -12.36 -9.87
C ALA A 98 -1.68 -10.83 -9.99
N ILE A 99 -0.84 -10.12 -9.20
CA ILE A 99 -0.69 -8.66 -9.28
C ILE A 99 -0.26 -8.23 -10.69
N SER A 100 0.68 -8.94 -11.30
CA SER A 100 1.18 -8.59 -12.63
C SER A 100 0.23 -8.93 -13.77
N ALA A 101 -0.55 -10.01 -13.65
CA ALA A 101 -1.38 -10.55 -14.74
C ALA A 101 -2.83 -10.06 -14.69
N LEU A 102 -3.31 -9.64 -13.51
CA LEU A 102 -4.65 -9.10 -13.28
C LEU A 102 -4.51 -7.61 -12.91
N PRO A 103 -4.44 -6.70 -13.89
CA PRO A 103 -4.05 -5.31 -13.67
C PRO A 103 -5.08 -4.50 -12.85
N GLU A 104 -6.32 -4.96 -12.79
CA GLU A 104 -7.35 -4.35 -11.95
C GLU A 104 -7.10 -4.67 -10.47
N LEU A 105 -6.91 -3.63 -9.66
CA LEU A 105 -6.67 -3.75 -8.21
C LEU A 105 -7.67 -4.66 -7.50
N THR A 106 -8.95 -4.50 -7.84
CA THR A 106 -10.02 -5.29 -7.25
C THR A 106 -9.93 -6.77 -7.62
N GLU A 107 -9.40 -7.11 -8.80
CA GLU A 107 -9.29 -8.49 -9.25
C GLU A 107 -8.14 -9.23 -8.56
N HIS A 108 -6.91 -8.70 -8.61
CA HIS A 108 -5.80 -9.37 -7.93
C HIS A 108 -5.98 -9.36 -6.41
N PHE A 109 -6.55 -8.31 -5.82
CA PHE A 109 -6.82 -8.30 -4.38
C PHE A 109 -7.84 -9.36 -3.97
N LYS A 110 -8.90 -9.61 -4.76
CA LYS A 110 -9.85 -10.71 -4.48
C LYS A 110 -9.16 -12.07 -4.45
N PHE A 111 -8.24 -12.31 -5.37
CA PHE A 111 -7.45 -13.54 -5.40
C PHE A 111 -6.57 -13.66 -4.15
N ILE A 112 -5.77 -12.63 -3.85
CA ILE A 112 -4.88 -12.60 -2.68
C ILE A 112 -5.67 -12.78 -1.38
N TYR A 113 -6.78 -12.04 -1.22
CA TYR A 113 -7.68 -12.19 -0.06
C TYR A 113 -8.16 -13.63 0.11
N CYS A 114 -8.52 -14.31 -0.98
CA CYS A 114 -8.94 -15.70 -0.92
C CYS A 114 -7.81 -16.63 -0.47
N VAL A 115 -6.60 -16.47 -1.03
CA VAL A 115 -5.42 -17.26 -0.65
C VAL A 115 -5.11 -17.08 0.83
N GLU A 116 -5.03 -15.83 1.30
CA GLU A 116 -4.74 -15.50 2.70
C GLU A 116 -5.82 -16.00 3.66
N ASN A 117 -7.09 -16.01 3.24
CA ASN A 117 -8.17 -16.62 3.99
C ASN A 117 -8.03 -18.15 4.10
N LEU A 118 -7.50 -18.82 3.07
CA LEU A 118 -7.14 -20.24 3.15
C LEU A 118 -5.96 -20.47 4.11
N VAL A 119 -4.99 -19.56 4.15
CA VAL A 119 -3.86 -19.60 5.10
C VAL A 119 -4.37 -19.55 6.54
N LEU A 120 -5.26 -18.61 6.87
CA LEU A 120 -5.90 -18.52 8.19
C LEU A 120 -6.70 -19.78 8.56
N LYS A 121 -7.20 -20.53 7.57
CA LYS A 121 -7.94 -21.79 7.75
C LYS A 121 -7.03 -23.01 7.74
N HIS A 122 -5.71 -22.84 7.62
CA HIS A 122 -4.73 -23.92 7.42
C HIS A 122 -5.00 -24.80 6.19
N LYS A 123 -5.54 -24.19 5.13
CA LYS A 123 -5.90 -24.81 3.84
C LYS A 123 -5.15 -24.20 2.65
N TYR A 124 -4.01 -23.55 2.88
CA TYR A 124 -3.23 -22.85 1.84
C TYR A 124 -2.85 -23.71 0.62
N ARG A 125 -2.88 -25.05 0.73
CA ARG A 125 -2.65 -25.96 -0.41
C ARG A 125 -3.79 -25.97 -1.41
N ASP A 126 -4.97 -25.52 -1.01
CA ASP A 126 -6.15 -25.43 -1.86
C ASP A 126 -6.19 -24.11 -2.64
N TRP A 127 -5.10 -23.32 -2.65
CA TRP A 127 -5.05 -21.96 -3.22
C TRP A 127 -5.59 -21.84 -4.66
N GLU A 128 -5.44 -22.89 -5.49
CA GLU A 128 -5.98 -22.89 -6.85
C GLU A 128 -7.51 -22.77 -6.88
N SER A 129 -8.21 -23.19 -5.81
CA SER A 129 -9.67 -23.02 -5.68
C SER A 129 -10.08 -21.55 -5.71
N CYS A 130 -9.16 -20.62 -5.37
CA CYS A 130 -9.44 -19.20 -5.39
C CYS A 130 -9.78 -18.66 -6.78
N PHE A 131 -9.29 -19.26 -7.87
CA PHE A 131 -9.72 -18.88 -9.21
C PHE A 131 -11.21 -19.21 -9.44
N GLN A 132 -11.66 -20.38 -8.98
CA GLN A 132 -13.06 -20.76 -9.07
C GLN A 132 -13.94 -19.90 -8.16
N GLU A 133 -13.51 -19.65 -6.92
CA GLU A 133 -14.27 -18.85 -5.95
C GLU A 133 -14.44 -17.39 -6.40
N THR A 134 -13.43 -16.83 -7.05
CA THR A 134 -13.44 -15.43 -7.52
C THR A 134 -13.97 -15.25 -8.94
N GLY A 135 -14.02 -16.32 -9.73
CA GLY A 135 -14.36 -16.29 -11.17
C GLY A 135 -13.25 -15.73 -12.05
N LEU A 136 -12.01 -15.62 -11.54
CA LEU A 136 -10.86 -15.11 -12.27
C LEU A 136 -10.27 -16.17 -13.20
N ASN A 137 -9.78 -15.75 -14.37
CA ASN A 137 -9.06 -16.64 -15.27
C ASN A 137 -7.64 -16.90 -14.75
N SER A 138 -7.30 -18.17 -14.56
CA SER A 138 -6.00 -18.59 -14.05
C SER A 138 -4.89 -18.62 -15.11
N GLU A 139 -5.24 -18.64 -16.40
CA GLU A 139 -4.30 -18.83 -17.51
C GLU A 139 -3.15 -17.83 -17.47
N ALA A 140 -3.45 -16.53 -17.35
CA ALA A 140 -2.43 -15.49 -17.33
C ALA A 140 -1.51 -15.55 -16.10
N VAL A 141 -2.03 -15.99 -14.94
CA VAL A 141 -1.25 -16.15 -13.71
C VAL A 141 -0.32 -17.37 -13.83
N PHE A 142 -0.83 -18.49 -14.33
CA PHE A 142 -0.02 -19.69 -14.56
C PHE A 142 1.03 -19.47 -15.65
N ASP A 143 0.70 -18.75 -16.72
CA ASP A 143 1.68 -18.37 -17.75
C ASP A 143 2.81 -17.54 -17.15
N CYS A 144 2.50 -16.55 -16.33
CA CYS A 144 3.50 -15.76 -15.60
C CYS A 144 4.40 -16.63 -14.72
N TYR A 145 3.84 -17.61 -14.03
CA TYR A 145 4.59 -18.53 -13.19
C TYR A 145 5.52 -19.44 -14.01
N HIS A 146 5.00 -20.04 -15.08
CA HIS A 146 5.73 -21.03 -15.88
C HIS A 146 6.76 -20.43 -16.84
N ASN A 147 6.56 -19.22 -17.34
CA ASN A 147 7.49 -18.57 -18.27
C ASN A 147 8.69 -17.87 -17.60
N GLY A 148 8.81 -18.00 -16.27
CA GLY A 148 9.88 -17.41 -15.47
C GLY A 148 9.69 -15.93 -15.13
N ASN A 149 8.56 -15.31 -15.48
CA ASN A 149 8.26 -13.95 -15.06
C ASN A 149 8.02 -13.86 -13.56
N GLY A 150 7.43 -14.88 -12.94
CA GLY A 150 7.30 -14.95 -11.47
C GLY A 150 8.64 -14.76 -10.75
N LYS A 151 9.71 -15.42 -11.21
CA LYS A 151 11.07 -15.23 -10.68
C LYS A 151 11.57 -13.79 -10.80
N LYS A 152 11.27 -13.12 -11.91
CA LYS A 152 11.67 -11.71 -12.12
C LYS A 152 10.90 -10.77 -11.21
N LEU A 153 9.62 -11.05 -10.99
CA LEU A 153 8.77 -10.28 -10.06
C LEU A 153 9.26 -10.45 -8.63
N GLU A 154 9.57 -11.66 -8.19
CA GLU A 154 10.15 -11.89 -6.85
C GLU A 154 11.48 -11.16 -6.66
N LEU A 155 12.36 -11.13 -7.67
CA LEU A 155 13.62 -10.37 -7.59
C LEU A 155 13.38 -8.85 -7.56
N LYS A 156 12.34 -8.36 -8.24
CA LYS A 156 11.91 -6.96 -8.16
C LYS A 156 11.42 -6.65 -6.73
N TYR A 157 10.57 -7.50 -6.15
CA TYR A 157 10.05 -7.32 -4.80
C TYR A 157 11.12 -7.47 -3.72
N ALA A 158 12.10 -8.35 -3.92
CA ALA A 158 13.32 -8.40 -3.11
C ALA A 158 14.03 -7.05 -3.10
N ALA A 159 14.34 -6.50 -4.28
CA ALA A 159 15.01 -5.21 -4.38
C ALA A 159 14.21 -4.05 -3.78
N GLN A 160 12.88 -4.06 -3.91
CA GLN A 160 12.00 -3.07 -3.28
C GLN A 160 12.01 -3.19 -1.75
N THR A 161 11.97 -4.41 -1.23
CA THR A 161 11.97 -4.68 0.22
C THR A 161 13.33 -4.32 0.83
N ASP A 162 14.43 -4.71 0.18
CA ASP A 162 15.80 -4.38 0.60
C ASP A 162 16.09 -2.87 0.57
N ALA A 163 15.38 -2.12 -0.26
CA ALA A 163 15.51 -0.66 -0.37
C ALA A 163 14.76 0.11 0.73
N LEU A 164 13.97 -0.55 1.58
CA LEU A 164 13.25 0.10 2.67
C LEU A 164 14.21 0.86 3.60
N GLN A 165 13.86 2.11 3.91
CA GLN A 165 14.59 2.96 4.84
C GLN A 165 13.63 3.54 5.88
N PRO A 166 13.71 3.10 7.15
CA PRO A 166 14.59 2.02 7.64
C PRO A 166 14.16 0.63 7.11
N PRO A 167 15.06 -0.37 7.14
CA PRO A 167 14.70 -1.75 6.81
C PRO A 167 13.53 -2.24 7.69
N HIS A 168 12.67 -3.08 7.13
CA HIS A 168 11.58 -3.69 7.89
C HIS A 168 12.15 -4.60 9.00
N LYS A 169 11.42 -4.69 10.12
CA LYS A 169 11.82 -5.49 11.28
C LYS A 169 11.03 -6.79 11.42
N TYR A 170 9.88 -6.86 10.77
CA TYR A 170 8.91 -7.95 10.79
C TYR A 170 7.95 -7.77 9.60
N VAL A 171 7.07 -8.74 9.41
CA VAL A 171 5.91 -8.64 8.50
C VAL A 171 4.62 -8.92 9.28
N PRO A 172 3.47 -8.31 8.90
CA PRO A 172 3.32 -7.33 7.82
C PRO A 172 4.04 -6.02 8.13
N TRP A 173 4.57 -5.37 7.09
CA TRP A 173 5.20 -4.05 7.20
C TRP A 173 4.39 -3.06 6.36
N VAL A 174 3.71 -2.14 7.04
CA VAL A 174 2.79 -1.18 6.42
C VAL A 174 3.46 0.19 6.37
N VAL A 175 3.44 0.80 5.19
CA VAL A 175 4.06 2.09 4.90
C VAL A 175 3.01 3.03 4.31
N VAL A 176 2.82 4.20 4.91
CA VAL A 176 1.93 5.27 4.42
C VAL A 176 2.78 6.48 4.04
N ASN A 177 2.70 6.93 2.79
CA ASN A 177 3.53 8.02 2.24
C ASN A 177 5.03 7.89 2.58
N GLY A 178 5.57 6.67 2.45
CA GLY A 178 6.97 6.36 2.74
C GLY A 178 7.31 6.29 4.24
N GLN A 179 6.35 6.46 5.15
CA GLN A 179 6.56 6.32 6.59
C GLN A 179 6.04 4.97 7.10
N PRO A 180 6.90 4.13 7.71
CA PRO A 180 6.43 2.88 8.32
C PRO A 180 5.61 3.14 9.58
N LEU A 181 4.54 2.38 9.77
CA LEU A 181 3.61 2.54 10.90
C LEU A 181 4.04 1.80 12.18
N TYR A 182 5.04 0.94 12.08
CA TYR A 182 5.50 0.09 13.18
C TYR A 182 4.35 -0.69 13.84
N GLU A 183 4.13 -0.52 15.15
CA GLU A 183 3.15 -1.28 15.94
C GLU A 183 1.71 -0.81 15.64
N ASP A 184 1.52 0.38 15.07
CA ASP A 184 0.22 0.96 14.76
C ASP A 184 -0.30 0.51 13.37
N TYR A 185 0.30 -0.52 12.77
CA TYR A 185 -0.02 -0.95 11.41
C TYR A 185 -1.49 -1.40 11.27
N GLU A 186 -2.12 -1.90 12.33
CA GLU A 186 -3.55 -2.27 12.33
C GLU A 186 -4.48 -1.04 12.22
N ASP A 187 -3.99 0.15 12.56
CA ASP A 187 -4.71 1.45 12.53
C ASP A 187 -4.39 2.29 11.27
N PHE A 188 -3.84 1.68 10.23
CA PHE A 188 -3.39 2.34 8.99
C PHE A 188 -4.42 3.28 8.34
N GLU A 189 -5.73 3.01 8.49
CA GLU A 189 -6.80 3.88 7.99
C GLU A 189 -6.77 5.29 8.63
N VAL A 190 -6.41 5.39 9.91
CA VAL A 190 -6.22 6.67 10.61
C VAL A 190 -5.11 7.47 9.93
N TYR A 191 -3.99 6.82 9.66
CA TYR A 191 -2.84 7.45 9.01
C TYR A 191 -3.13 7.88 7.58
N ILE A 192 -3.90 7.09 6.82
CA ILE A 192 -4.35 7.45 5.47
C ILE A 192 -5.23 8.69 5.53
N CYS A 193 -6.23 8.70 6.42
CA CYS A 193 -7.15 9.82 6.56
C CYS A 193 -6.45 11.11 7.00
N ASP A 194 -5.48 11.03 7.91
CA ASP A 194 -4.67 12.19 8.33
C ASP A 194 -3.74 12.69 7.21
N ALA A 195 -3.22 11.77 6.39
CA ALA A 195 -2.33 12.07 5.29
C ALA A 195 -3.05 12.66 4.07
N TYR A 196 -4.31 12.27 3.81
CA TYR A 196 -5.08 12.73 2.66
C TYR A 196 -5.31 14.25 2.71
N LYS A 197 -5.08 14.92 1.58
CA LYS A 197 -5.21 16.39 1.45
C LYS A 197 -6.28 16.82 0.46
N GLY A 198 -7.03 15.87 -0.09
CA GLY A 198 -8.10 16.18 -1.03
C GLY A 198 -9.35 16.73 -0.36
N ASP A 199 -10.18 17.40 -1.17
CA ASP A 199 -11.32 18.19 -0.71
C ASP A 199 -12.50 17.32 -0.23
N SER A 200 -12.51 16.04 -0.63
CA SER A 200 -13.61 15.10 -0.32
C SER A 200 -13.08 13.81 0.34
N PRO A 201 -12.73 13.83 1.63
CA PRO A 201 -12.35 12.62 2.35
C PRO A 201 -13.55 11.66 2.52
N PRO A 202 -13.33 10.34 2.52
CA PRO A 202 -14.35 9.35 2.86
C PRO A 202 -14.99 9.63 4.22
N ARG A 203 -16.28 9.30 4.37
CA ARG A 203 -17.00 9.51 5.65
C ARG A 203 -16.35 8.80 6.83
N THR A 204 -15.73 7.65 6.58
CA THR A 204 -14.99 6.87 7.58
C THR A 204 -13.84 7.66 8.20
N CYS A 205 -13.18 8.54 7.44
CA CYS A 205 -12.15 9.43 7.98
C CYS A 205 -12.67 10.36 9.08
N ALA A 206 -13.91 10.87 8.96
CA ALA A 206 -14.49 11.74 9.99
C ALA A 206 -14.75 11.00 11.33
N GLY A 207 -14.97 9.68 11.29
CA GLY A 207 -15.15 8.86 12.49
C GLY A 207 -13.84 8.52 13.20
N LEU A 208 -12.76 8.35 12.42
CA LEU A 208 -11.44 7.96 12.92
C LEU A 208 -10.72 9.11 13.66
N THR A 209 -10.89 10.36 13.22
CA THR A 209 -10.31 11.53 13.92
C THR A 209 -10.87 11.72 15.34
N VAL A 210 -12.08 11.24 15.61
CA VAL A 210 -12.73 11.32 16.92
C VAL A 210 -12.20 10.26 17.90
N LEU A 211 -11.73 9.11 17.41
CA LEU A 211 -11.15 8.07 18.25
C LEU A 211 -9.75 8.47 18.73
N THR A 212 -8.92 9.02 17.85
CA THR A 212 -7.56 9.48 18.22
C THR A 212 -7.58 10.62 19.22
N THR A 213 -8.59 11.50 19.17
CA THR A 213 -8.76 12.58 20.15
C THR A 213 -9.18 12.05 21.51
N LYS A 214 -10.12 11.09 21.57
CA LYS A 214 -10.53 10.45 22.82
C LYS A 214 -9.44 9.59 23.45
N GLU A 215 -8.66 8.87 22.66
CA GLU A 215 -7.54 8.07 23.17
C GLU A 215 -6.38 8.96 23.64
N LYS A 216 -6.09 10.05 22.92
CA LYS A 216 -5.14 11.07 23.39
C LYS A 216 -5.63 11.75 24.66
N GLU A 217 -6.92 12.04 24.80
CA GLU A 217 -7.51 12.57 26.04
C GLU A 217 -7.46 11.54 27.18
N ALA A 218 -7.80 10.27 26.94
CA ALA A 218 -7.74 9.20 27.93
C ALA A 218 -6.31 8.96 28.42
N SER A 219 -5.32 8.97 27.51
CA SER A 219 -3.90 8.88 27.84
C SER A 219 -3.42 10.08 28.67
N ARG A 220 -3.90 11.29 28.34
CA ARG A 220 -3.61 12.52 29.11
C ARG A 220 -4.20 12.47 30.51
N VAL A 221 -5.45 12.01 30.66
CA VAL A 221 -6.12 11.87 31.95
C VAL A 221 -5.44 10.82 32.81
N HIS A 222 -5.01 9.70 32.22
CA HIS A 222 -4.28 8.65 32.92
C HIS A 222 -2.87 9.08 33.36
N HIS A 223 -2.24 9.99 32.62
CA HIS A 223 -0.96 10.59 33.02
C HIS A 223 -1.13 11.61 34.16
N VAL A 224 -2.19 12.40 34.15
CA VAL A 224 -2.50 13.37 35.23
C VAL A 224 -2.87 12.65 36.53
N SER A 225 -3.64 11.56 36.47
CA SER A 225 -4.01 10.79 37.68
C SER A 225 -2.81 10.13 38.38
N LEU A 226 -1.76 9.78 37.64
CA LEU A 226 -0.53 9.20 38.21
C LEU A 226 0.38 10.27 38.86
N ILE A 227 0.24 11.54 38.49
CA ILE A 227 0.99 12.65 39.08
C ILE A 227 0.36 13.10 40.40
N ASP A 228 -0.97 13.04 40.51
CA ASP A 228 -1.69 13.42 41.73
C ASP A 228 -1.61 12.36 42.86
N GLU A 229 -1.23 11.12 42.56
CA GLU A 229 -0.94 10.09 43.58
C GLU A 229 0.53 10.09 44.06
N ALA A 230 1.38 10.95 43.49
CA ALA A 230 2.82 11.04 43.78
C ALA A 230 3.23 12.32 44.54
N LEU A 231 2.26 13.08 45.07
CA LEU A 231 2.47 14.29 45.90
C LEU A 231 1.99 14.10 47.34
#